data_AF-A0A4Y9Y622-F1
#
_entry.id   AF-A0A4Y9Y622-F1
#
_cell.length_a   1.000
_cell.length_b   1.000
_cell.length_c   1.000
_cell.angle_alpha   90.00
_cell.angle_beta   90.00
_cell.angle_gamma   90.00
#
_symmetry.space_group_name_H-M   'P 1'
#
loop_
_entity.id
_entity.type
_entity.pdbx_description
1 polymer ?
#
loop_
_entity_poly.entity_id
_entity_poly.type
_entity_poly.pdbx_seq_one_letter_code
_entity_poly.pdbx_strand_id
1 'polypeptide(L)'
;MAPSQDITALKSVKKIRRPSASRSTWASLARDALQVPPEHTWLTFTRWAQQYGDVMHVNVMGRSFIILSSLKAIDDLLEKRGAIYSDRPIIPMVGELAGFGQYTAMLPYGPHHREGRKLLLGAFTPRNIPHLQEVQKEMITPFIARLTEDPSNFALYIRLLVASIVLRITHGVTVDQYDDPIIEAMEKVMDDFVKLSAPGAYLVDSFPSLMHIPDWLPGAGFKKVAKAAQAKTLGVEDSLYNIVKEQVARGTAPPSFIGDLLQNHPDSTPEEEELYKRMGLMFYTDPYIDP
;
A
#
# COMPACT_ATOMS: atom_id res chain seq x y z
N MET A 1 47.77 20.85 20.97
CA MET A 1 48.48 19.58 21.23
C MET A 1 47.42 18.57 21.66
N ALA A 2 47.22 17.55 20.83
CA ALA A 2 46.36 16.38 21.07
C ALA A 2 46.99 15.46 22.17
N PRO A 3 46.38 14.35 22.64
CA PRO A 3 45.72 13.28 21.84
C PRO A 3 44.32 12.89 22.37
N SER A 4 43.32 12.53 21.55
CA SER A 4 43.09 11.27 20.81
C SER A 4 43.09 9.99 21.66
N GLN A 5 41.91 9.45 21.95
CA GLN A 5 41.51 8.05 22.28
C GLN A 5 40.07 8.15 22.84
N ASP A 6 39.03 7.43 22.40
CA ASP A 6 38.92 6.19 21.65
C ASP A 6 37.64 6.19 20.80
N ILE A 7 37.80 5.98 19.49
CA ILE A 7 36.74 5.72 18.52
C ILE A 7 36.40 4.21 18.57
N THR A 8 36.10 3.69 19.76
CA THR A 8 35.85 2.24 19.95
C THR A 8 34.74 1.98 20.95
N ALA A 9 33.55 2.55 20.71
CA ALA A 9 32.32 2.13 21.38
C ALA A 9 31.16 1.79 20.41
N LEU A 10 31.43 1.80 19.10
CA LEU A 10 30.43 1.54 18.04
C LEU A 10 30.40 0.10 17.51
N LYS A 11 30.79 -0.89 18.33
CA LYS A 11 30.64 -2.31 18.01
C LYS A 11 29.96 -3.07 19.15
N SER A 12 28.72 -2.71 19.47
CA SER A 12 27.81 -3.67 20.10
C SER A 12 26.39 -3.43 19.62
N VAL A 13 26.03 -4.08 18.52
CA VAL A 13 24.63 -4.47 18.33
C VAL A 13 24.34 -5.41 19.48
N LYS A 14 23.79 -4.88 20.59
CA LYS A 14 23.16 -5.72 21.61
C LYS A 14 22.11 -6.51 20.85
N LYS A 15 22.40 -7.78 20.58
CA LYS A 15 21.44 -8.79 20.15
C LYS A 15 20.18 -8.51 20.97
N ILE A 16 19.10 -8.08 20.33
CA ILE A 16 17.80 -7.96 21.00
C ILE A 16 17.61 -9.33 21.63
N ARG A 17 17.67 -9.37 22.97
CA ARG A 17 17.46 -10.61 23.71
C ARG A 17 16.06 -11.02 23.29
N ARG A 18 15.93 -12.17 22.61
CA ARG A 18 14.61 -12.76 22.33
C ARG A 18 13.81 -12.65 23.64
N PRO A 19 12.58 -12.11 23.62
CA PRO A 19 11.80 -11.94 24.84
C PRO A 19 11.85 -13.23 25.66
N SER A 20 11.92 -13.12 26.99
CA SER A 20 12.19 -14.23 27.91
C SER A 20 11.07 -15.27 28.00
N ALA A 21 10.27 -15.46 26.95
CA ALA A 21 9.29 -16.51 26.87
C ALA A 21 10.00 -17.86 26.73
N SER A 22 9.54 -18.84 27.51
CA SER A 22 10.10 -20.19 27.53
C SER A 22 9.98 -20.85 26.14
N ARG A 23 10.84 -21.83 25.82
CA ARG A 23 10.81 -22.54 24.52
C ARG A 23 9.43 -23.16 24.20
N SER A 24 8.64 -23.54 25.21
CA SER A 24 7.28 -24.06 25.01
C SER A 24 6.29 -22.97 24.54
N THR A 25 6.45 -21.73 25.01
CA THR A 25 5.63 -20.57 24.62
C THR A 25 5.81 -20.20 23.15
N TRP A 26 7.02 -20.35 22.60
CA TRP A 26 7.28 -20.08 21.19
C TRP A 26 6.74 -21.17 20.26
N ALA A 27 6.74 -22.43 20.71
CA ALA A 27 6.19 -23.55 19.96
C ALA A 27 4.64 -23.52 19.91
N SER A 28 3.97 -23.03 20.96
CA SER A 28 2.52 -22.80 20.95
C SER A 28 2.15 -21.67 19.98
N LEU A 29 2.86 -20.53 20.03
CA LEU A 29 2.59 -19.40 19.13
C LEU A 29 2.75 -19.76 17.65
N ALA A 30 3.71 -20.62 17.27
CA ALA A 30 3.86 -21.06 15.88
C ALA A 30 2.68 -21.94 15.41
N ARG A 31 2.11 -22.76 16.30
CA ARG A 31 0.91 -23.56 16.03
C ARG A 31 -0.34 -22.69 15.98
N ASP A 32 -0.46 -21.75 16.90
CA ASP A 32 -1.62 -20.86 17.01
C ASP A 32 -1.63 -19.83 15.87
N ALA A 33 -0.46 -19.49 15.32
CA ALA A 33 -0.35 -18.64 14.13
C ALA A 33 -0.92 -19.25 12.86
N LEU A 34 -0.94 -20.59 12.75
CA LEU A 34 -1.63 -21.28 11.66
C LEU A 34 -3.16 -21.25 11.83
N GLN A 35 -3.66 -20.83 13.01
CA GLN A 35 -5.08 -20.76 13.35
C GLN A 35 -5.58 -19.31 13.49
N VAL A 36 -4.73 -18.32 13.18
CA VAL A 36 -5.16 -16.92 13.16
C VAL A 36 -6.23 -16.78 12.07
N PRO A 37 -7.46 -16.35 12.41
CA PRO A 37 -8.49 -16.15 11.41
C PRO A 37 -8.03 -15.14 10.37
N PRO A 38 -8.34 -15.33 9.08
CA PRO A 38 -7.96 -14.38 8.03
C PRO A 38 -8.62 -13.01 8.24
N GLU A 39 -9.81 -13.00 8.84
CA GLU A 39 -10.58 -11.80 9.17
C GLU A 39 -10.32 -11.35 10.61
N HIS A 40 -10.36 -10.03 10.83
CA HIS A 40 -10.20 -9.41 12.16
C HIS A 40 -8.98 -9.90 12.95
N THR A 41 -7.86 -10.15 12.27
CA THR A 41 -6.59 -10.66 12.85
C THR A 41 -6.15 -9.87 14.09
N TRP A 42 -6.42 -8.57 14.12
CA TRP A 42 -6.11 -7.68 15.24
C TRP A 42 -6.76 -8.13 16.56
N LEU A 43 -7.97 -8.72 16.55
CA LEU A 43 -8.61 -9.24 17.77
C LEU A 43 -7.82 -10.39 18.39
N THR A 44 -7.27 -11.27 17.55
CA THR A 44 -6.40 -12.36 18.00
C THR A 44 -5.09 -11.81 18.55
N PHE A 45 -4.48 -10.84 17.87
CA PHE A 45 -3.25 -10.20 18.35
C PHE A 45 -3.46 -9.42 19.65
N THR A 46 -4.62 -8.78 19.85
CA THR A 46 -4.97 -8.15 21.13
C THR A 46 -5.06 -9.18 22.26
N ARG A 47 -5.72 -10.32 22.04
CA ARG A 47 -5.78 -11.41 23.04
C ARG A 47 -4.38 -11.97 23.34
N TRP A 48 -3.55 -12.14 22.32
CA TRP A 48 -2.18 -12.59 22.49
C TRP A 48 -1.34 -11.56 23.27
N ALA A 49 -1.53 -10.27 23.03
CA ALA A 49 -0.83 -9.21 23.77
C ALA A 49 -1.15 -9.28 25.27
N GLN A 50 -2.41 -9.55 25.63
CA GLN A 50 -2.83 -9.73 27.03
C GLN A 50 -2.15 -10.95 27.69
N GLN A 51 -1.85 -11.99 26.91
CA GLN A 51 -1.28 -13.24 27.42
C GLN A 51 0.26 -13.26 27.40
N TYR A 52 0.87 -12.71 26.36
CA TYR A 52 2.29 -12.87 26.05
C TYR A 52 3.08 -11.55 26.10
N GLY A 53 2.40 -10.41 26.25
CA GLY A 53 2.98 -9.08 26.36
C GLY A 53 2.96 -8.29 25.04
N ASP A 54 3.33 -7.02 25.13
CA ASP A 54 3.16 -6.02 24.06
C ASP A 54 4.02 -6.22 22.81
N VAL A 55 5.07 -7.05 22.89
CA VAL A 55 5.99 -7.31 21.77
C VAL A 55 6.14 -8.82 21.63
N MET A 56 5.54 -9.35 20.56
CA MET A 56 5.51 -10.78 20.29
C MET A 56 6.28 -11.09 19.03
N HIS A 57 6.92 -12.27 19.00
CA HIS A 57 7.60 -12.80 17.82
C HIS A 57 6.94 -14.11 17.41
N VAL A 58 6.49 -14.18 16.16
CA VAL A 58 5.81 -15.34 15.61
C VAL A 58 6.54 -15.79 14.36
N ASN A 59 6.76 -17.09 14.21
CA ASN A 59 7.30 -17.65 12.98
C ASN A 59 6.21 -18.44 12.26
N VAL A 60 5.89 -18.05 11.04
CA VAL A 60 4.90 -18.72 10.18
C VAL A 60 5.58 -19.14 8.90
N MET A 61 5.64 -20.45 8.65
CA MET A 61 6.22 -21.03 7.42
C MET A 61 7.59 -20.42 7.04
N GLY A 62 8.48 -20.26 8.03
CA GLY A 62 9.83 -19.72 7.85
C GLY A 62 9.93 -18.20 7.92
N ARG A 63 8.82 -17.46 7.88
CA ARG A 63 8.79 -16.00 7.99
C ARG A 63 8.64 -15.54 9.44
N SER A 64 9.43 -14.55 9.82
CA SER A 64 9.42 -13.94 11.15
C SER A 64 8.52 -12.70 11.17
N PHE A 65 7.57 -12.68 12.08
CA PHE A 65 6.68 -11.56 12.34
C PHE A 65 6.93 -11.02 13.73
N ILE A 66 7.07 -9.70 13.85
CA ILE A 66 7.10 -8.99 15.13
C ILE A 66 5.79 -8.22 15.25
N ILE A 67 4.98 -8.58 16.23
CA ILE A 67 3.67 -7.96 16.49
C ILE A 67 3.85 -6.98 17.64
N LEU A 68 3.51 -5.71 17.39
CA LEU A 68 3.58 -4.61 18.35
C LEU A 68 2.17 -4.26 18.80
N SER A 69 1.91 -4.30 20.10
CA SER A 69 0.57 -4.12 20.68
C SER A 69 0.49 -3.01 21.73
N SER A 70 1.54 -2.19 21.88
CA SER A 70 1.49 -0.97 22.70
C SER A 70 2.03 0.24 21.97
N LEU A 71 1.46 1.42 22.30
CA LEU A 71 1.88 2.69 21.72
C LEU A 71 3.37 2.95 21.95
N LYS A 72 3.88 2.60 23.14
CA LYS A 72 5.30 2.74 23.47
C LYS A 72 6.19 1.90 22.54
N ALA A 73 5.83 0.64 22.29
CA ALA A 73 6.61 -0.21 21.40
C ALA A 73 6.58 0.29 19.94
N ILE A 74 5.42 0.78 19.50
CA ILE A 74 5.24 1.38 18.17
C ILE A 74 6.09 2.65 18.03
N ASP A 75 5.99 3.58 18.96
CA ASP A 75 6.79 4.84 18.97
C ASP A 75 8.30 4.55 19.03
N ASP A 76 8.72 3.65 19.92
CA ASP A 76 10.14 3.33 20.09
C ASP A 76 10.73 2.64 18.85
N LEU A 77 9.96 1.86 18.08
CA LEU A 77 10.47 1.09 16.94
C LEU A 77 10.21 1.77 15.60
N LEU A 78 8.98 2.20 15.33
CA LEU A 78 8.56 2.67 14.01
C LEU A 78 8.74 4.18 13.84
N GLU A 79 8.65 4.97 14.91
CA GLU A 79 8.84 6.42 14.86
C GLU A 79 10.31 6.78 15.11
N LYS A 80 10.79 6.59 16.35
CA LYS A 80 12.17 6.98 16.75
C LYS A 80 13.25 6.24 15.98
N ARG A 81 12.96 5.02 15.51
CA ARG A 81 13.90 4.14 14.79
C ARG A 81 13.36 3.70 13.43
N GLY A 82 12.44 4.47 12.84
CA GLY A 82 11.81 4.14 11.57
C GLY A 82 12.79 3.88 10.42
N ALA A 83 13.92 4.60 10.39
CA ALA A 83 14.98 4.37 9.39
C ALA A 83 15.62 2.97 9.44
N ILE A 84 15.41 2.21 10.53
CA ILE A 84 15.92 0.85 10.72
C ILE A 84 14.82 -0.19 10.48
N TYR A 85 13.59 0.09 10.92
CA TYR A 85 12.51 -0.91 11.02
C TYR A 85 11.37 -0.75 10.02
N SER A 86 11.28 0.39 9.33
CA SER A 86 10.15 0.70 8.44
C SER A 86 10.39 0.30 6.98
N ASP A 87 11.40 -0.53 6.70
CA ASP A 87 11.64 -1.04 5.35
C ASP A 87 10.55 -2.03 4.92
N ARG A 88 10.34 -2.19 3.62
CA ARG A 88 9.27 -3.04 3.09
C ARG A 88 9.76 -4.47 2.86
N PRO A 89 9.05 -5.49 3.39
CA PRO A 89 9.41 -6.87 3.12
C PRO A 89 9.13 -7.21 1.65
N ILE A 90 10.02 -7.97 1.04
CA ILE A 90 9.80 -8.52 -0.30
C ILE A 90 8.84 -9.71 -0.18
N ILE A 91 7.67 -9.59 -0.80
CA ILE A 91 6.66 -10.64 -0.88
C ILE A 91 6.60 -11.09 -2.35
N PRO A 92 7.27 -12.20 -2.73
CA PRO A 92 7.38 -12.70 -4.10
C PRO A 92 6.09 -12.65 -4.91
N MET A 93 4.97 -13.11 -4.34
CA MET A 93 3.72 -13.22 -5.08
C MET A 93 3.19 -11.85 -5.53
N VAL A 94 2.89 -10.97 -4.58
CA VAL A 94 2.31 -9.65 -4.87
C VAL A 94 3.36 -8.67 -5.43
N GLY A 95 4.60 -8.74 -4.92
CA GLY A 95 5.66 -7.80 -5.25
C GLY A 95 6.32 -8.07 -6.60
N GLU A 96 6.92 -9.25 -6.76
CA GLU A 96 7.73 -9.58 -7.93
C GLU A 96 6.88 -10.11 -9.09
N LEU A 97 5.97 -11.05 -8.83
CA LEU A 97 5.19 -11.70 -9.88
C LEU A 97 4.01 -10.85 -10.34
N ALA A 98 3.30 -10.18 -9.43
CA ALA A 98 2.17 -9.32 -9.77
C ALA A 98 2.55 -7.85 -9.98
N GLY A 99 3.81 -7.48 -9.72
CA GLY A 99 4.36 -6.16 -10.04
C GLY A 99 4.12 -5.07 -9.00
N PHE A 100 3.43 -5.35 -7.89
CA PHE A 100 3.18 -4.32 -6.86
C PHE A 100 4.46 -3.86 -6.13
N GLY A 101 5.58 -4.56 -6.30
CA GLY A 101 6.88 -4.16 -5.75
C GLY A 101 7.43 -2.85 -6.32
N GLN A 102 6.82 -2.32 -7.37
CA GLN A 102 7.19 -1.04 -8.01
C GLN A 102 6.44 0.17 -7.42
N TYR A 103 5.51 -0.06 -6.49
CA TYR A 103 4.67 0.97 -5.89
C TYR A 103 5.23 1.42 -4.55
N THR A 104 5.09 2.70 -4.21
CA THR A 104 5.69 3.27 -2.98
C THR A 104 5.26 2.55 -1.70
N ALA A 105 4.06 1.96 -1.66
CA ALA A 105 3.62 1.17 -0.51
C ALA A 105 4.44 -0.11 -0.28
N MET A 106 5.04 -0.70 -1.32
CA MET A 106 5.81 -1.95 -1.24
C MET A 106 7.29 -1.81 -1.58
N LEU A 107 7.69 -0.67 -2.17
CA LEU A 107 9.08 -0.39 -2.51
C LEU A 107 9.96 -0.35 -1.25
N PRO A 108 11.07 -1.10 -1.22
CA PRO A 108 12.08 -0.95 -0.18
C PRO A 108 12.65 0.47 -0.15
N TYR A 109 13.18 0.87 1.01
CA TYR A 109 13.83 2.17 1.15
C TYR A 109 14.98 2.31 0.16
N GLY A 110 14.94 3.39 -0.61
CA GLY A 110 15.93 3.67 -1.64
C GLY A 110 15.63 4.95 -2.41
N PRO A 111 16.41 5.25 -3.46
CA PRO A 111 16.17 6.38 -4.35
C PRO A 111 14.73 6.42 -4.89
N HIS A 112 14.23 5.32 -5.46
CA HIS A 112 12.88 5.23 -6.03
C HIS A 112 11.77 5.45 -5.00
N HIS A 113 11.89 4.88 -3.79
CA HIS A 113 10.92 5.14 -2.72
C HIS A 113 10.92 6.62 -2.30
N ARG A 114 12.10 7.24 -2.18
CA ARG A 114 12.21 8.68 -1.83
C ARG A 114 11.62 9.58 -2.91
N GLU A 115 11.83 9.23 -4.17
CA GLU A 115 11.31 9.95 -5.32
C GLU A 115 9.78 9.86 -5.40
N GLY A 116 9.21 8.66 -5.36
CA GLY A 116 7.76 8.48 -5.32
C GLY A 116 7.12 9.20 -4.12
N ARG A 117 7.72 9.08 -2.92
CA ARG A 117 7.26 9.81 -1.74
C ARG A 117 7.33 11.34 -1.93
N LYS A 118 8.36 11.86 -2.59
CA LYS A 118 8.49 13.30 -2.89
C LYS A 118 7.34 13.77 -3.80
N LEU A 119 7.01 13.00 -4.84
CA LEU A 119 5.89 13.32 -5.74
C LEU A 119 4.55 13.29 -4.99
N LEU A 120 4.27 12.22 -4.23
CA LEU A 120 3.03 12.10 -3.44
C LEU A 120 2.85 13.26 -2.45
N LEU A 121 3.90 13.60 -1.69
CA LEU A 121 3.85 14.71 -0.75
C LEU A 121 3.76 16.07 -1.45
N GLY A 122 4.27 16.18 -2.67
CA GLY A 122 4.13 17.36 -3.52
C GLY A 122 2.68 17.71 -3.86
N ALA A 123 1.80 16.70 -3.94
CA ALA A 123 0.37 16.91 -4.14
C ALA A 123 -0.29 17.59 -2.92
N PHE A 124 0.20 17.32 -1.71
CA PHE A 124 -0.38 17.77 -0.44
C PHE A 124 0.39 18.93 0.21
N THR A 125 0.78 19.92 -0.58
CA THR A 125 1.47 21.12 -0.06
C THR A 125 0.47 22.16 0.46
N PRO A 126 0.88 23.07 1.38
CA PRO A 126 0.02 24.17 1.82
C PRO A 126 -0.54 25.03 0.68
N ARG A 127 0.20 25.13 -0.43
CA ARG A 127 -0.24 25.81 -1.66
C ARG A 127 -1.43 25.12 -2.32
N ASN A 128 -1.51 23.79 -2.25
CA ASN A 128 -2.56 23.01 -2.90
C ASN A 128 -3.79 22.84 -2.00
N ILE A 129 -3.67 23.01 -0.68
CA ILE A 129 -4.78 22.84 0.29
C ILE A 129 -6.07 23.55 -0.13
N PRO A 130 -6.07 24.84 -0.56
CA PRO A 130 -7.29 25.51 -0.98
C PRO A 130 -8.00 24.78 -2.12
N HIS A 131 -7.25 24.31 -3.13
CA HIS A 131 -7.81 23.55 -4.24
C HIS A 131 -8.40 22.21 -3.78
N LEU A 132 -7.71 21.48 -2.90
CA LEU A 132 -8.21 20.23 -2.34
C LEU A 132 -9.53 20.44 -1.57
N GLN A 133 -9.65 21.54 -0.82
CA GLN A 133 -10.88 21.90 -0.11
C GLN A 133 -12.03 22.23 -1.07
N GLU A 134 -11.76 22.92 -2.18
CA GLU A 134 -12.79 23.19 -3.19
C GLU A 134 -13.30 21.89 -3.84
N VAL A 135 -12.40 20.96 -4.19
CA VAL A 135 -12.79 19.63 -4.69
C VAL A 135 -13.65 18.87 -3.68
N GLN A 136 -13.29 18.90 -2.39
CA GLN A 136 -14.10 18.26 -1.35
C GLN A 136 -15.50 18.88 -1.26
N LYS A 137 -15.63 20.22 -1.30
CA LYS A 137 -16.93 20.90 -1.25
C LYS A 137 -17.79 20.57 -2.46
N GLU A 138 -17.19 20.55 -3.65
CA GLU A 138 -17.85 20.18 -4.91
C GLU A 138 -18.47 18.79 -4.82
N MET A 139 -17.72 17.81 -4.28
CA MET A 139 -18.15 16.42 -4.19
C MET A 139 -19.09 16.11 -3.01
N ILE A 140 -19.01 16.87 -1.91
CA ILE A 140 -19.89 16.70 -0.74
C ILE A 140 -21.35 17.04 -1.07
N THR A 141 -21.59 18.05 -1.90
CA THR A 141 -22.95 18.50 -2.23
C THR A 141 -23.83 17.37 -2.82
N PRO A 142 -23.42 16.68 -3.90
CA PRO A 142 -24.21 15.57 -4.45
C PRO A 142 -24.20 14.33 -3.53
N PHE A 143 -23.21 14.16 -2.66
CA PHE A 143 -23.23 13.12 -1.63
C PHE A 143 -24.36 13.35 -0.61
N ILE A 144 -24.49 14.57 -0.06
CA ILE A 144 -25.54 14.91 0.91
C ILE A 144 -26.92 14.75 0.28
N ALA A 145 -27.09 15.15 -0.98
CA ALA A 145 -28.34 14.98 -1.72
C ALA A 145 -28.76 13.50 -1.80
N ARG A 146 -27.87 12.62 -2.28
CA ARG A 146 -28.12 11.17 -2.35
C ARG A 146 -28.41 10.56 -0.99
N LEU A 147 -27.67 10.98 0.05
CA LEU A 147 -27.86 10.46 1.40
C LEU A 147 -29.21 10.88 2.02
N THR A 148 -29.69 12.08 1.68
CA THR A 148 -30.99 12.57 2.15
C THR A 148 -32.14 11.85 1.46
N GLU A 149 -31.96 11.47 0.20
CA GLU A 149 -32.93 10.70 -0.58
C GLU A 149 -32.99 9.22 -0.13
N ASP A 150 -31.84 8.60 0.10
CA ASP A 150 -31.74 7.20 0.51
C ASP A 150 -30.62 6.94 1.54
N PRO A 151 -30.90 7.13 2.84
CA PRO A 151 -29.89 6.93 3.88
C PRO A 151 -29.44 5.47 4.02
N SER A 152 -30.17 4.50 3.46
CA SER A 152 -29.84 3.07 3.60
C SER A 152 -28.57 2.67 2.84
N ASN A 153 -28.21 3.44 1.80
CA ASN A 153 -27.02 3.23 0.98
C ASN A 153 -25.81 4.10 1.42
N PHE A 154 -25.75 4.50 2.70
CA PHE A 154 -24.67 5.35 3.24
C PHE A 154 -23.25 4.86 2.90
N ALA A 155 -22.96 3.57 3.09
CA ALA A 155 -21.64 3.02 2.83
C ALA A 155 -21.25 3.15 1.34
N LEU A 156 -22.20 2.89 0.44
CA LEU A 156 -22.03 3.05 -1.00
C LEU A 156 -21.71 4.50 -1.36
N TYR A 157 -22.47 5.44 -0.81
CA TYR A 157 -22.29 6.87 -1.11
C TYR A 157 -20.99 7.43 -0.55
N ILE A 158 -20.50 6.93 0.58
CA ILE A 158 -19.16 7.28 1.08
C ILE A 158 -18.07 6.76 0.15
N ARG A 159 -18.16 5.50 -0.30
CA ARG A 159 -17.19 4.93 -1.23
C ARG A 159 -17.13 5.73 -2.52
N LEU A 160 -18.30 6.06 -3.09
CA LEU A 160 -18.39 6.94 -4.26
C LEU A 160 -17.78 8.32 -3.97
N LEU A 161 -18.13 8.97 -2.87
CA LEU A 161 -17.57 10.28 -2.49
C LEU A 161 -16.04 10.26 -2.44
N VAL A 162 -15.45 9.26 -1.78
CA VAL A 162 -13.99 9.12 -1.66
C VAL A 162 -13.35 8.87 -3.02
N ALA A 163 -13.91 7.95 -3.82
CA ALA A 163 -13.42 7.66 -5.17
C ALA A 163 -13.48 8.91 -6.07
N SER A 164 -14.60 9.64 -6.05
CA SER A 164 -14.77 10.89 -6.80
C SER A 164 -13.74 11.93 -6.39
N ILE A 165 -13.53 12.16 -5.09
CA ILE A 165 -12.52 13.12 -4.60
C ILE A 165 -11.12 12.70 -5.05
N VAL A 166 -10.74 11.44 -4.88
CA VAL A 166 -9.41 10.93 -5.23
C VAL A 166 -9.16 11.06 -6.73
N LEU A 167 -10.08 10.61 -7.59
CA LEU A 167 -9.96 10.71 -9.04
C LEU A 167 -9.92 12.17 -9.52
N ARG A 168 -10.70 13.04 -8.87
CA ARG A 168 -10.72 14.47 -9.19
C ARG A 168 -9.41 15.17 -8.84
N ILE A 169 -8.80 14.84 -7.70
CA ILE A 169 -7.50 15.38 -7.27
C ILE A 169 -6.38 14.82 -8.13
N THR A 170 -6.40 13.52 -8.42
CA THR A 170 -5.27 12.83 -9.07
C THR A 170 -5.26 13.00 -10.58
N HIS A 171 -6.40 12.77 -11.22
CA HIS A 171 -6.53 12.70 -12.68
C HIS A 171 -7.47 13.77 -13.25
N GLY A 172 -8.12 14.58 -12.40
CA GLY A 172 -9.10 15.56 -12.88
C GLY A 172 -10.39 14.92 -13.40
N VAL A 173 -10.55 13.60 -13.17
CA VAL A 173 -11.71 12.82 -13.61
C VAL A 173 -12.83 12.95 -12.58
N THR A 174 -14.05 13.17 -13.06
CA THR A 174 -15.25 13.20 -12.24
C THR A 174 -16.04 11.92 -12.48
N VAL A 175 -16.35 11.21 -11.40
CA VAL A 175 -17.23 10.03 -11.41
C VAL A 175 -18.43 10.33 -10.51
N ASP A 176 -19.64 10.06 -10.99
CA ASP A 176 -20.90 10.39 -10.33
C ASP A 176 -21.83 9.18 -10.13
N GLN A 177 -21.42 8.02 -10.61
CA GLN A 177 -22.13 6.75 -10.48
C GLN A 177 -21.19 5.69 -9.88
N TYR A 178 -21.75 4.80 -9.05
CA TYR A 178 -20.95 3.77 -8.39
C TYR A 178 -20.53 2.65 -9.35
N ASP A 179 -21.38 2.34 -10.32
CA ASP A 179 -21.12 1.38 -11.41
C ASP A 179 -20.25 1.97 -12.52
N ASP A 180 -19.53 3.07 -12.24
CA ASP A 180 -18.53 3.62 -13.14
C ASP A 180 -17.42 2.57 -13.40
N PRO A 181 -17.10 2.25 -14.66
CA PRO A 181 -16.08 1.26 -15.00
C PRO A 181 -14.70 1.54 -14.38
N ILE A 182 -14.37 2.81 -14.12
CA ILE A 182 -13.11 3.19 -13.47
C ILE A 182 -13.12 2.75 -12.01
N ILE A 183 -14.22 2.98 -11.29
CA ILE A 183 -14.35 2.55 -9.88
C ILE A 183 -14.28 1.04 -9.79
N GLU A 184 -15.05 0.33 -10.62
CA GLU A 184 -15.04 -1.13 -10.64
C GLU A 184 -13.64 -1.70 -10.94
N ALA A 185 -12.91 -1.09 -11.88
CA ALA A 185 -11.56 -1.52 -12.21
C ALA A 185 -10.57 -1.28 -11.06
N MET A 186 -10.69 -0.15 -10.36
CA MET A 186 -9.89 0.16 -9.18
C MET A 186 -10.15 -0.79 -8.01
N GLU A 187 -11.42 -1.08 -7.71
CA GLU A 187 -11.81 -2.05 -6.69
C GLU A 187 -11.24 -3.43 -7.01
N LYS A 188 -11.27 -3.86 -8.28
CA LYS A 188 -10.69 -5.14 -8.72
C LYS A 188 -9.16 -5.18 -8.60
N VAL A 189 -8.46 -4.05 -8.71
CA VAL A 189 -7.00 -3.96 -8.47
C VAL A 189 -6.72 -4.08 -6.97
N MET A 190 -7.49 -3.41 -6.13
CA MET A 190 -7.37 -3.49 -4.67
C MET A 190 -7.69 -4.89 -4.13
N ASP A 191 -8.73 -5.54 -4.66
CA ASP A 191 -9.08 -6.91 -4.31
C ASP A 191 -7.96 -7.91 -4.66
N ASP A 192 -7.35 -7.78 -5.85
CA ASP A 192 -6.17 -8.57 -6.20
C ASP A 192 -5.01 -8.30 -5.23
N PHE A 193 -4.72 -7.03 -4.92
CA PHE A 193 -3.66 -6.68 -3.98
C PHE A 193 -3.86 -7.33 -2.60
N VAL A 194 -5.07 -7.25 -2.03
CA VAL A 194 -5.41 -7.86 -0.73
C VAL A 194 -5.24 -9.38 -0.79
N LYS A 195 -5.78 -10.03 -1.83
CA LYS A 195 -5.69 -11.49 -1.99
C LYS A 195 -4.27 -11.98 -2.19
N LEU A 196 -3.45 -11.25 -2.94
CA LEU A 196 -2.08 -11.63 -3.27
C LEU A 196 -1.09 -11.32 -2.13
N SER A 197 -1.39 -10.33 -1.29
CA SER A 197 -0.58 -9.99 -0.11
C SER A 197 -0.95 -10.76 1.15
N ALA A 198 -2.04 -11.54 1.11
CA ALA A 198 -2.52 -12.34 2.23
C ALA A 198 -1.45 -13.34 2.73
N PRO A 199 -1.08 -13.27 4.02
CA PRO A 199 -0.07 -14.18 4.58
C PRO A 199 -0.44 -15.65 4.40
N GLY A 200 0.47 -16.43 3.82
CA GLY A 200 0.30 -17.88 3.66
C GLY A 200 -0.59 -18.31 2.49
N ALA A 201 -1.12 -17.37 1.69
CA ALA A 201 -1.95 -17.69 0.53
C ALA A 201 -1.18 -18.43 -0.58
N TYR A 202 0.12 -18.15 -0.73
CA TYR A 202 0.94 -18.73 -1.80
C TYR A 202 2.27 -19.27 -1.28
N LEU A 203 2.62 -20.51 -1.66
CA LEU A 203 3.87 -21.14 -1.25
C LEU A 203 5.12 -20.41 -1.76
N VAL A 204 5.01 -19.68 -2.87
CA VAL A 204 6.12 -18.88 -3.43
C VAL A 204 6.62 -17.82 -2.45
N ASP A 205 5.77 -17.37 -1.52
CA ASP A 205 6.15 -16.42 -0.49
C ASP A 205 7.08 -17.05 0.57
N SER A 206 6.86 -18.31 0.90
CA SER A 206 7.75 -19.06 1.81
C SER A 206 8.96 -19.64 1.07
N PHE A 207 8.82 -19.96 -0.21
CA PHE A 207 9.85 -20.58 -1.04
C PHE A 207 10.05 -19.78 -2.35
N PRO A 208 10.83 -18.68 -2.30
CA PRO A 208 11.01 -17.79 -3.45
C PRO A 208 11.56 -18.48 -4.72
N SER A 209 12.29 -19.58 -4.57
CA SER A 209 12.77 -20.37 -5.72
C SER A 209 11.64 -20.88 -6.62
N LEU A 210 10.41 -20.99 -6.12
CA LEU A 210 9.24 -21.36 -6.90
C LEU A 210 8.91 -20.34 -8.00
N MET A 211 9.38 -19.09 -7.92
CA MET A 211 9.21 -18.09 -9.00
C MET A 211 9.86 -18.53 -10.31
N HIS A 212 10.87 -19.39 -10.26
CA HIS A 212 11.64 -19.80 -11.43
C HIS A 212 11.12 -21.09 -12.09
N ILE A 213 10.09 -21.74 -11.54
CA ILE A 213 9.53 -22.95 -12.16
C ILE A 213 8.87 -22.62 -13.51
N PRO A 214 8.92 -23.50 -14.52
CA PRO A 214 8.26 -23.22 -15.80
C PRO A 214 6.74 -23.06 -15.67
N ASP A 215 6.14 -22.18 -16.47
CA ASP A 215 4.70 -21.87 -16.44
C ASP A 215 3.78 -23.07 -16.75
N TRP A 216 4.31 -24.09 -17.43
CA TRP A 216 3.59 -25.31 -17.80
C TRP A 216 3.58 -26.37 -16.68
N LEU A 217 4.40 -26.22 -15.64
CA LEU A 217 4.54 -27.22 -14.58
C LEU A 217 3.26 -27.28 -13.71
N PRO A 218 2.75 -28.47 -13.36
CA PRO A 218 1.66 -28.59 -12.39
C PRO A 218 2.00 -27.86 -11.08
N GLY A 219 1.09 -27.00 -10.62
CA GLY A 219 1.30 -26.13 -9.45
C GLY A 219 1.81 -24.71 -9.77
N ALA A 220 2.19 -24.41 -11.02
CA ALA A 220 2.58 -23.05 -11.43
C ALA A 220 1.40 -22.08 -11.70
N GLY A 221 0.18 -22.47 -11.34
CA GLY A 221 -1.04 -21.70 -11.60
C GLY A 221 -1.03 -20.29 -11.00
N PHE A 222 -0.33 -20.08 -9.88
CA PHE A 222 -0.16 -18.77 -9.25
C PHE A 222 0.45 -17.74 -10.21
N LYS A 223 1.32 -18.14 -11.13
CA LYS A 223 1.90 -17.22 -12.12
C LYS A 223 0.86 -16.62 -13.05
N LYS A 224 -0.17 -17.40 -13.41
CA LYS A 224 -1.28 -16.89 -14.24
C LYS A 224 -2.11 -15.86 -13.48
N VAL A 225 -2.37 -16.12 -12.18
CA VAL A 225 -3.06 -15.17 -11.30
C VAL A 225 -2.27 -13.86 -11.19
N ALA A 226 -0.97 -13.96 -10.95
CA ALA A 226 -0.09 -12.79 -10.84
C ALA A 226 -0.04 -11.97 -12.14
N LYS A 227 0.10 -12.62 -13.30
CA LYS A 227 0.07 -11.95 -14.62
C LYS A 227 -1.27 -11.28 -14.90
N ALA A 228 -2.38 -11.90 -14.51
CA ALA A 228 -3.71 -11.32 -14.69
C ALA A 228 -3.89 -10.07 -13.81
N ALA A 229 -3.45 -10.13 -12.55
CA ALA A 229 -3.47 -8.96 -11.66
C ALA A 229 -2.59 -7.83 -12.20
N GLN A 230 -1.36 -8.14 -12.64
CA GLN A 230 -0.46 -7.16 -13.23
C GLN A 230 -1.08 -6.48 -14.47
N ALA A 231 -1.62 -7.27 -15.40
CA ALA A 231 -2.24 -6.73 -16.62
C ALA A 231 -3.45 -5.84 -16.31
N LYS A 232 -4.24 -6.19 -15.30
CA LYS A 232 -5.36 -5.38 -14.82
C LYS A 232 -4.86 -4.03 -14.28
N THR A 233 -3.88 -4.06 -13.37
CA THR A 233 -3.32 -2.84 -12.78
C THR A 233 -2.75 -1.91 -13.85
N LEU A 234 -1.90 -2.43 -14.75
CA LEU A 234 -1.32 -1.63 -15.84
C LEU A 234 -2.39 -1.04 -16.76
N GLY A 235 -3.44 -1.81 -17.09
CA GLY A 235 -4.53 -1.33 -17.93
C GLY A 235 -5.28 -0.14 -17.31
N VAL A 236 -5.49 -0.17 -16.00
CA VAL A 236 -6.14 0.94 -15.26
C VAL A 236 -5.25 2.18 -15.23
N GLU A 237 -3.97 2.00 -14.93
CA GLU A 237 -2.97 3.08 -14.92
C GLU A 237 -2.86 3.76 -16.28
N ASP A 238 -2.68 2.97 -17.33
CA ASP A 238 -2.58 3.48 -18.69
C ASP A 238 -3.84 4.21 -19.11
N SER A 239 -5.02 3.66 -18.79
CA SER A 239 -6.30 4.29 -19.13
C SER A 239 -6.44 5.67 -18.50
N LEU A 240 -6.23 5.77 -17.18
CA LEU A 240 -6.37 7.04 -16.47
C LEU A 240 -5.32 8.06 -16.89
N TYR A 241 -4.07 7.64 -17.02
CA TYR A 241 -2.99 8.51 -17.46
C TYR A 241 -3.23 9.06 -18.86
N ASN A 242 -3.67 8.22 -19.80
CA ASN A 242 -3.94 8.62 -21.18
C ASN A 242 -5.11 9.62 -21.26
N ILE A 243 -6.15 9.47 -20.43
CA ILE A 243 -7.24 10.47 -20.32
C ILE A 243 -6.66 11.85 -20.01
N VAL A 244 -5.80 11.94 -18.98
CA VAL A 244 -5.20 13.22 -18.59
C VAL A 244 -4.27 13.75 -19.67
N LYS A 245 -3.42 12.88 -20.24
CA LYS A 245 -2.47 13.24 -21.30
C LYS A 245 -3.17 13.83 -22.53
N GLU A 246 -4.28 13.23 -22.96
CA GLU A 246 -5.10 13.78 -24.03
C GLU A 246 -5.72 15.13 -23.68
N GLN A 247 -6.26 15.27 -22.47
CA GLN A 247 -6.86 16.53 -22.03
C GLN A 247 -5.82 17.65 -21.92
N VAL A 248 -4.61 17.36 -21.47
CA VAL A 248 -3.48 18.30 -21.40
C VAL A 248 -3.09 18.72 -22.82
N ALA A 249 -2.94 17.76 -23.74
CA ALA A 249 -2.61 18.05 -25.15
C ALA A 249 -3.66 18.93 -25.84
N ARG A 250 -4.94 18.81 -25.45
CA ARG A 250 -6.05 19.66 -25.94
C ARG A 250 -6.19 21.00 -25.23
N GLY A 251 -5.44 21.25 -24.15
CA GLY A 251 -5.59 22.44 -23.31
C GLY A 251 -6.88 22.48 -22.49
N THR A 252 -7.48 21.32 -22.24
CA THR A 252 -8.78 21.15 -21.55
C THR A 252 -8.68 20.44 -20.20
N ALA A 253 -7.48 20.05 -19.77
CA ALA A 253 -7.26 19.32 -18.52
C ALA A 253 -7.70 20.13 -17.30
N PRO A 254 -8.61 19.60 -16.46
CA PRO A 254 -8.87 20.15 -15.15
C PRO A 254 -7.60 20.12 -14.29
N PRO A 255 -7.46 21.02 -13.31
CA PRO A 255 -6.38 20.94 -12.32
C PRO A 255 -6.37 19.57 -11.65
N SER A 256 -5.21 18.93 -11.63
CA SER A 256 -5.00 17.58 -11.09
C SER A 256 -3.52 17.27 -10.93
N PHE A 257 -3.18 16.33 -10.05
CA PHE A 257 -1.80 15.93 -9.80
C PHE A 257 -1.07 15.44 -11.07
N ILE A 258 -1.67 14.54 -11.84
CA ILE A 258 -1.07 14.04 -13.09
C ILE A 258 -1.01 15.14 -14.15
N GLY A 259 -2.04 15.99 -14.23
CA GLY A 259 -2.04 17.13 -15.15
C GLY A 259 -0.90 18.11 -14.85
N ASP A 260 -0.67 18.42 -13.58
CA ASP A 260 0.42 19.28 -13.13
C ASP A 260 1.78 18.68 -13.45
N LEU A 261 1.97 17.36 -13.26
CA LEU A 261 3.22 16.68 -13.61
C LEU A 261 3.51 16.78 -15.11
N LEU A 262 2.51 16.49 -15.95
CA LEU A 262 2.62 16.58 -17.40
C LEU A 262 2.92 18.00 -17.91
N GLN A 263 2.30 19.02 -17.30
CA GLN A 263 2.50 20.41 -17.71
C GLN A 263 3.85 20.98 -17.25
N ASN A 264 4.30 20.60 -16.05
CA ASN A 264 5.58 21.09 -15.51
C ASN A 264 6.79 20.32 -16.07
N HIS A 265 6.57 19.11 -16.61
CA HIS A 265 7.60 18.24 -17.17
C HIS A 265 7.22 17.77 -18.59
N PRO A 266 7.16 18.68 -19.58
CA PRO A 266 6.70 18.35 -20.93
C PRO A 266 7.66 17.41 -21.68
N ASP A 267 8.94 17.39 -21.30
CA ASP A 267 9.99 16.54 -21.88
C ASP A 267 10.27 15.28 -21.05
N SER A 268 9.29 14.82 -20.26
CA SER A 268 9.48 13.66 -19.39
C SER A 268 9.85 12.38 -20.15
N THR A 269 10.77 11.59 -19.57
CA THR A 269 11.19 10.32 -20.19
C THR A 269 10.11 9.24 -19.99
N PRO A 270 10.12 8.15 -20.78
CA PRO A 270 9.20 7.03 -20.57
C PRO A 270 9.24 6.48 -19.14
N GLU A 271 10.41 6.43 -18.52
CA GLU A 271 10.58 5.98 -17.13
C GLU A 271 9.93 6.94 -16.12
N GLU A 272 9.97 8.24 -16.37
CA GLU A 272 9.29 9.24 -15.54
C GLU A 272 7.77 9.14 -15.70
N GLU A 273 7.27 8.94 -16.93
CA GLU A 273 5.84 8.73 -17.17
C GLU A 273 5.33 7.48 -16.44
N GLU A 274 6.09 6.38 -16.46
CA GLU A 274 5.78 5.16 -15.70
C GLU A 274 5.72 5.42 -14.19
N LEU A 275 6.60 6.27 -13.66
CA LEU A 275 6.52 6.69 -12.27
C LEU A 275 5.26 7.51 -12.00
N TYR A 276 4.89 8.44 -12.89
CA TYR A 276 3.68 9.27 -12.73
C TYR A 276 2.42 8.41 -12.70
N LYS A 277 2.30 7.44 -13.62
CA LYS A 277 1.19 6.47 -13.64
C LYS A 277 1.02 5.77 -12.29
N ARG A 278 2.11 5.18 -11.78
CA ARG A 278 2.11 4.49 -10.48
C ARG A 278 1.75 5.44 -9.34
N MET A 279 2.26 6.67 -9.35
CA MET A 279 1.96 7.66 -8.31
C MET A 279 0.50 8.10 -8.36
N GLY A 280 -0.12 8.17 -9.54
CA GLY A 280 -1.55 8.44 -9.68
C GLY A 280 -2.41 7.37 -8.99
N LEU A 281 -2.05 6.10 -9.14
CA LEU A 281 -2.76 4.98 -8.51
C LEU A 281 -2.57 4.92 -6.98
N MET A 282 -1.42 5.37 -6.47
CA MET A 282 -1.07 5.32 -5.04
C MET A 282 -2.01 6.11 -4.11
N PHE A 283 -2.79 7.07 -4.62
CA PHE A 283 -3.78 7.79 -3.82
C PHE A 283 -5.07 6.99 -3.62
N TYR A 284 -5.32 6.00 -4.48
CA TYR A 284 -6.45 5.11 -4.35
C TYR A 284 -6.07 3.96 -3.42
N THR A 285 -6.20 4.22 -2.12
CA THR A 285 -6.21 3.18 -1.11
C THR A 285 -7.63 3.10 -0.60
N ASP A 286 -8.44 2.19 -1.14
CA ASP A 286 -9.76 1.95 -0.58
C ASP A 286 -9.57 1.53 0.89
N PRO A 287 -10.04 2.32 1.88
CA PRO A 287 -10.12 1.81 3.23
C PRO A 287 -11.15 0.69 3.15
N TYR A 288 -10.71 -0.55 3.30
CA TYR A 288 -11.60 -1.70 3.44
C TYR A 288 -12.52 -1.43 4.65
N ILE A 289 -13.65 -0.77 4.40
CA ILE A 289 -14.73 -0.56 5.35
C ILE A 289 -15.65 -1.73 5.09
N ASP A 290 -15.47 -2.76 5.90
CA ASP A 290 -16.40 -3.88 6.02
C ASP A 290 -17.81 -3.30 6.27
N PRO A 291 -18.84 -3.71 5.51
CA PRO A 291 -20.21 -3.31 5.78
C PRO A 291 -20.73 -3.81 7.14
#